data_AF-A0A2B4R8A4-F1
#
_entry.id   AF-A0A2B4R8A4-F1
#
_cell.length_a   1.000
_cell.length_b   1.000
_cell.length_c   1.000
_cell.angle_alpha   90.00
_cell.angle_beta   90.00
_cell.angle_gamma   90.00
#
_symmetry.space_group_name_H-M   'P 1'
#
loop_
_entity.id
_entity.type
_entity.pdbx_description
1 polymer ?
#
loop_
_entity_poly.entity_id
_entity_poly.type
_entity_poly.pdbx_seq_one_letter_code
_entity_poly.pdbx_strand_id
1 'polypeptide(L)'
;MQNPKVIDERIADRAAKRNDPQSEENDTEQRGEGEFKSKRRLAFLDLLLEAYDRGEISREGIREEVDTFMFEGHDTTAAGLTWALYLLARHPHIQQQVHEEVDKFFEQRPETLTVNDLKDLRYLECVVKYGQYGHTLDLVITREEQTFIKNLLGFDPALSDHIMIRCNLDFCKPVAQDLLSFRRLRATDMDKLSSDLEDSALIRSPLNDDLSLAIDQFNSTLQSIIDNHAPIVRRSVTLCPYAPWFPDEIKVANREKKTGKTMARA
;
A
#
# COMPACT_ATOMS: atom_id res chain seq x y z
N MET A 1 -12.39 -0.85 26.11
CA MET A 1 -12.42 -2.26 26.60
C MET A 1 -13.79 -2.85 26.29
N GLN A 2 -13.92 -3.61 25.20
CA GLN A 2 -15.14 -4.37 24.93
C GLN A 2 -15.27 -5.54 25.92
N ASN A 3 -16.51 -5.97 26.14
CA ASN A 3 -16.92 -6.87 27.21
C ASN A 3 -16.46 -8.32 26.89
N PRO A 4 -15.53 -8.93 27.65
CA PRO A 4 -15.02 -10.30 27.39
C PRO A 4 -16.15 -11.36 27.35
N LYS A 5 -17.30 -11.02 27.91
CA LYS A 5 -18.52 -11.82 27.90
C LYS A 5 -19.02 -12.19 26.50
N VAL A 6 -18.86 -11.32 25.50
CA VAL A 6 -19.44 -11.56 24.15
C VAL A 6 -18.69 -12.68 23.41
N ILE A 7 -17.36 -12.71 23.52
CA ILE A 7 -16.55 -13.78 22.90
C ILE A 7 -16.88 -15.10 23.58
N ASP A 8 -16.96 -15.10 24.91
CA ASP A 8 -17.23 -16.30 25.70
C ASP A 8 -18.63 -16.86 25.45
N GLU A 9 -19.64 -15.98 25.37
CA GLU A 9 -21.02 -16.34 25.03
C GLU A 9 -21.10 -16.93 23.61
N ARG A 10 -20.39 -16.34 22.63
CA ARG A 10 -20.36 -16.85 21.26
C ARG A 10 -19.64 -18.18 21.12
N ILE A 11 -18.57 -18.40 21.87
CA ILE A 11 -17.88 -19.71 21.91
C ILE A 11 -18.81 -20.76 22.52
N ALA A 12 -19.49 -20.43 23.63
CA ALA A 12 -20.43 -21.33 24.29
C ALA A 12 -21.63 -21.67 23.40
N ASP A 13 -22.22 -20.69 22.72
CA ASP A 13 -23.33 -20.88 21.78
C ASP A 13 -22.95 -21.78 20.60
N ARG A 14 -21.72 -21.63 20.08
CA ARG A 14 -21.23 -22.45 18.95
C ARG A 14 -20.94 -23.88 19.39
N ALA A 15 -20.38 -24.07 20.59
CA ALA A 15 -20.17 -25.38 21.18
C ALA A 15 -21.51 -26.09 21.48
N ALA A 16 -22.53 -25.35 21.94
CA ALA A 16 -23.87 -25.89 22.17
C ALA A 16 -24.55 -26.33 20.86
N LYS A 17 -24.44 -25.53 19.79
CA LYS A 17 -24.99 -25.88 18.47
C LYS A 17 -24.30 -27.07 17.83
N ARG A 18 -23.00 -27.26 18.05
CA ARG A 18 -22.22 -28.40 17.54
C ARG A 18 -22.60 -29.73 18.19
N ASN A 19 -23.18 -29.70 19.40
CA ASN A 19 -23.65 -30.88 20.12
C ASN A 19 -25.14 -31.20 19.86
N ASP A 20 -25.81 -30.42 19.01
CA ASP A 20 -27.20 -30.68 18.60
C ASP A 20 -27.22 -31.53 17.30
N PRO A 21 -27.70 -32.80 17.36
CA PRO A 21 -27.77 -33.68 16.20
C PRO A 21 -28.69 -33.18 15.07
N GLN A 22 -29.55 -32.18 15.31
CA GLN A 22 -30.39 -31.56 14.25
C GLN A 22 -29.67 -30.48 13.42
N SER A 23 -28.47 -30.05 13.83
CA SER A 23 -27.71 -29.01 13.12
C SER A 23 -27.02 -29.53 11.85
N GLU A 24 -26.59 -30.79 11.83
CA GLU A 24 -25.95 -31.41 10.66
C GLU A 24 -26.96 -31.71 9.54
N GLU A 25 -28.22 -32.01 9.85
CA GLU A 25 -29.27 -32.26 8.84
C GLU A 25 -29.67 -30.96 8.10
N ASN A 26 -29.79 -29.83 8.80
CA ASN A 26 -30.16 -28.54 8.18
C ASN A 26 -29.04 -27.94 7.30
N ASP A 27 -27.77 -28.15 7.65
CA ASP A 27 -26.63 -27.73 6.80
C ASP A 27 -26.42 -28.65 5.59
N THR A 28 -26.91 -29.90 5.66
CA THR A 28 -26.82 -30.87 4.56
C THR A 28 -27.99 -30.71 3.58
N GLU A 29 -29.19 -30.34 4.01
CA GLU A 29 -30.33 -30.06 3.12
C GLU A 29 -30.16 -28.78 2.27
N GLN A 30 -29.40 -27.78 2.75
CA GLN A 30 -29.01 -26.62 1.92
C GLN A 30 -27.86 -26.91 0.94
N ARG A 31 -27.28 -28.12 0.99
CA ARG A 31 -26.17 -28.57 0.15
C ARG A 31 -26.68 -29.39 -1.03
N GLY A 32 -27.65 -28.85 -1.77
CA GLY A 32 -28.08 -29.39 -3.05
C GLY A 32 -26.91 -29.57 -4.01
N GLU A 33 -26.86 -30.73 -4.65
CA GLU A 33 -25.84 -31.11 -5.62
C GLU A 33 -25.92 -30.19 -6.86
N GLY A 34 -24.79 -29.55 -7.19
CA GLY A 34 -24.59 -28.92 -8.49
C GLY A 34 -24.86 -27.42 -8.57
N GLU A 35 -24.04 -26.59 -7.91
CA GLU A 35 -23.71 -25.25 -8.39
C GLU A 35 -22.45 -24.75 -7.65
N PHE A 36 -21.58 -24.02 -8.35
CA PHE A 36 -20.35 -23.45 -7.79
C PHE A 36 -20.63 -22.74 -6.46
N LYS A 37 -20.22 -23.33 -5.33
CA LYS A 37 -20.45 -22.78 -3.99
C LYS A 37 -19.76 -21.41 -3.86
N SER A 38 -20.54 -20.35 -4.01
CA SER A 38 -20.17 -19.05 -3.45
C SER A 38 -20.09 -19.23 -1.94
N LYS A 39 -18.88 -19.29 -1.37
CA LYS A 39 -18.66 -19.39 0.07
C LYS A 39 -19.46 -18.27 0.75
N ARG A 40 -20.39 -18.64 1.64
CA ARG A 40 -21.16 -17.70 2.46
C ARG A 40 -20.15 -16.75 3.12
N ARG A 41 -20.27 -15.44 2.89
CA ARG A 41 -19.40 -14.44 3.54
C ARG A 41 -19.70 -14.46 5.04
N LEU A 42 -18.79 -15.05 5.80
CA LEU A 42 -18.87 -15.07 7.26
C LEU A 42 -18.53 -13.68 7.80
N ALA A 43 -19.18 -13.31 8.91
CA ALA A 43 -18.77 -12.13 9.65
C ALA A 43 -17.37 -12.35 10.23
N PHE A 44 -16.65 -11.25 10.53
CA PHE A 44 -15.27 -11.30 11.01
C PHE A 44 -15.09 -12.23 12.21
N LEU A 45 -15.95 -12.12 13.23
CA LEU A 45 -15.90 -12.98 14.41
C LEU A 45 -16.17 -14.45 14.07
N ASP A 46 -17.04 -14.74 13.10
CA ASP A 46 -17.32 -16.12 12.69
C ASP A 46 -16.11 -16.75 11.98
N LEU A 47 -15.33 -15.97 11.24
CA LEU A 47 -14.07 -16.43 10.64
C LEU A 47 -13.04 -16.80 11.71
N LEU A 48 -12.92 -15.98 12.75
CA LEU A 48 -12.01 -16.24 13.88
C LEU A 48 -12.45 -17.47 14.68
N LEU A 49 -13.75 -17.65 14.89
CA LEU A 49 -14.29 -18.83 15.57
C LEU A 49 -14.08 -20.12 14.75
N GLU A 50 -14.20 -20.08 13.43
CA GLU A 50 -13.85 -21.24 12.61
C GLU A 50 -12.36 -21.58 12.65
N ALA A 51 -11.48 -20.56 12.68
CA ALA A 51 -10.05 -20.78 12.86
C ALA A 51 -9.74 -21.39 14.24
N TYR A 52 -10.48 -20.97 15.28
CA TYR A 52 -10.39 -21.54 16.61
C TYR A 52 -10.82 -23.00 16.64
N ASP A 53 -11.93 -23.33 15.97
CA ASP A 53 -12.40 -24.72 15.84
C ASP A 53 -11.39 -25.62 15.10
N ARG A 54 -10.58 -25.05 14.20
CA ARG A 54 -9.48 -25.75 13.50
C ARG A 54 -8.18 -25.80 14.31
N GLY A 55 -8.12 -25.15 15.48
CA GLY A 55 -6.92 -25.06 16.31
C GLY A 55 -5.83 -24.14 15.74
N GLU A 56 -6.19 -23.25 14.81
CA GLU A 56 -5.25 -22.30 14.16
C GLU A 56 -5.00 -21.06 15.02
N ILE A 57 -5.95 -20.71 15.91
CA ILE A 57 -5.88 -19.56 16.79
C ILE A 57 -6.33 -19.95 18.19
N SER A 58 -5.70 -19.40 19.22
CA SER A 58 -6.12 -19.58 20.62
C SER A 58 -7.26 -18.62 20.98
N ARG A 59 -7.88 -18.82 22.15
CA ARG A 59 -8.91 -17.91 22.67
C ARG A 59 -8.33 -16.51 22.89
N GLU A 60 -7.11 -16.44 23.41
CA GLU A 60 -6.35 -15.21 23.60
C GLU A 60 -6.09 -14.53 22.25
N GLY A 61 -5.72 -15.30 21.22
CA GLY A 61 -5.52 -14.77 19.86
C GLY A 61 -6.80 -14.17 19.26
N ILE A 62 -7.97 -14.81 19.43
CA ILE A 62 -9.25 -14.23 18.98
C ILE A 62 -9.49 -12.87 19.65
N ARG A 63 -9.20 -12.78 20.96
CA ARG A 63 -9.37 -11.54 21.70
C ARG A 63 -8.42 -10.45 21.20
N GLU A 64 -7.14 -10.78 21.00
CA GLU A 64 -6.14 -9.85 20.49
C GLU A 64 -6.51 -9.30 19.11
N GLU A 65 -6.98 -10.17 18.20
CA GLU A 65 -7.42 -9.77 16.85
C GLU A 65 -8.67 -8.88 16.88
N VAL A 66 -9.66 -9.21 17.74
CA VAL A 66 -10.86 -8.40 17.92
C VAL A 66 -10.52 -7.04 18.53
N ASP A 67 -9.69 -7.00 19.56
CA ASP A 67 -9.27 -5.76 20.22
C ASP A 67 -8.48 -4.87 19.25
N THR A 68 -7.59 -5.46 18.43
CA THR A 68 -6.82 -4.75 17.41
C THR A 68 -7.74 -4.16 16.33
N PHE A 69 -8.63 -4.97 15.75
CA PHE A 69 -9.55 -4.51 14.70
C PHE A 69 -10.46 -3.37 15.17
N MET A 70 -10.97 -3.48 16.40
CA MET A 70 -11.83 -2.45 16.98
C MET A 70 -11.04 -1.17 17.30
N PHE A 71 -9.81 -1.28 17.81
CA PHE A 71 -8.96 -0.13 18.09
C PHE A 71 -8.58 0.61 16.81
N GLU A 72 -8.04 -0.11 15.82
CA GLU A 72 -7.58 0.47 14.55
C GLU A 72 -8.75 1.04 13.73
N GLY A 73 -9.92 0.39 13.76
CA GLY A 73 -11.09 0.80 12.99
C GLY A 73 -11.87 1.96 13.61
N HIS A 74 -11.91 2.06 14.94
CA HIS A 74 -12.76 3.05 15.62
C HIS A 74 -12.24 4.48 15.47
N ASP A 75 -11.03 4.74 15.96
CA ASP A 75 -10.52 6.12 16.05
C ASP A 75 -10.22 6.69 14.66
N THR A 76 -9.74 5.86 13.73
CA THR A 76 -9.47 6.27 12.34
C THR A 76 -10.76 6.65 11.61
N THR A 77 -11.81 5.85 11.74
CA THR A 77 -13.11 6.13 11.11
C THR A 77 -13.78 7.33 11.74
N ALA A 78 -13.75 7.47 13.07
CA ALA A 78 -14.31 8.60 13.80
C ALA A 78 -13.63 9.92 13.40
N ALA A 79 -12.29 9.93 13.31
CA ALA A 79 -11.54 11.09 12.84
C ALA A 79 -11.92 11.46 11.40
N GLY A 80 -11.92 10.48 10.48
CA GLY A 80 -12.28 10.71 9.08
C GLY A 80 -13.70 11.28 8.91
N LEU A 81 -14.67 10.75 9.66
CA LEU A 81 -16.05 11.25 9.62
C LEU A 81 -16.17 12.66 10.23
N THR A 82 -15.47 12.91 11.34
CA THR A 82 -15.46 14.23 11.99
C THR A 82 -14.96 15.30 11.03
N TRP A 83 -13.85 15.04 10.33
CA TRP A 83 -13.32 15.96 9.33
C TRP A 83 -14.23 16.12 8.11
N ALA A 84 -14.82 15.03 7.61
CA ALA A 84 -15.80 15.10 6.53
C ALA A 84 -16.99 16.01 6.89
N LEU A 85 -17.57 15.83 8.09
CA LEU A 85 -18.68 16.66 8.59
C LEU A 85 -18.26 18.12 8.81
N TYR A 86 -17.08 18.35 9.36
CA TYR A 86 -16.54 19.69 9.55
C TYR A 86 -16.36 20.43 8.22
N LEU A 87 -15.78 19.77 7.22
CA LEU A 87 -15.58 20.36 5.89
C LEU A 87 -16.91 20.64 5.19
N LEU A 88 -17.90 19.75 5.32
CA LEU A 88 -19.26 20.00 4.83
C LEU A 88 -19.87 21.26 5.46
N ALA A 89 -19.77 21.40 6.79
CA ALA A 89 -20.26 22.58 7.50
C ALA A 89 -19.55 23.88 7.08
N ARG A 90 -18.27 23.80 6.71
CA ARG A 90 -17.46 24.92 6.21
C ARG A 90 -17.73 25.28 4.75
N HIS A 91 -18.30 24.36 3.96
CA HIS A 91 -18.55 24.51 2.53
C HIS A 91 -20.01 24.20 2.18
N PRO A 92 -20.96 25.13 2.45
CA PRO A 92 -22.40 24.88 2.24
C PRO A 92 -22.78 24.51 0.81
N HIS A 93 -22.05 25.02 -0.20
CA HIS A 93 -22.27 24.68 -1.60
C HIS A 93 -21.97 23.21 -1.90
N ILE A 94 -20.92 22.64 -1.30
CA ILE A 94 -20.58 21.21 -1.42
C ILE A 94 -21.62 20.37 -0.68
N GLN A 95 -22.03 20.81 0.52
CA GLN A 95 -23.09 20.16 1.27
C GLN A 95 -24.40 20.09 0.48
N GLN A 96 -24.79 21.18 -0.18
CA GLN A 96 -25.98 21.20 -1.03
C GLN A 96 -25.87 20.19 -2.19
N GLN A 97 -24.71 20.11 -2.85
CA GLN A 97 -24.51 19.14 -3.94
C GLN A 97 -24.56 17.68 -3.46
N VAL A 98 -24.04 17.37 -2.27
CA VAL A 98 -24.18 16.04 -1.66
C VAL A 98 -25.65 15.74 -1.35
N HIS A 99 -26.38 16.69 -0.78
CA HIS A 99 -27.81 16.53 -0.52
C HIS A 99 -28.59 16.27 -1.80
N GLU A 100 -28.36 17.05 -2.86
CA GLU A 100 -29.00 16.85 -4.16
C GLU A 100 -28.67 15.48 -4.79
N GLU A 101 -27.46 14.96 -4.61
CA GLU A 101 -27.10 13.60 -5.05
C GLU A 101 -27.89 12.54 -4.29
N VAL A 102 -27.97 12.66 -2.95
CA VAL A 102 -28.67 11.71 -2.09
C VAL A 102 -30.18 11.73 -2.33
N ASP A 103 -30.77 12.92 -2.48
CA ASP A 103 -32.20 13.06 -2.78
C ASP A 103 -32.55 12.40 -4.12
N LYS A 104 -31.77 12.68 -5.17
CA LYS A 104 -31.94 12.04 -6.49
C LYS A 104 -31.81 10.52 -6.43
N PHE A 105 -30.90 10.01 -5.60
CA PHE A 105 -30.73 8.57 -5.42
C PHE A 105 -31.98 7.93 -4.81
N PHE A 106 -32.55 8.51 -3.74
CA PHE A 106 -33.74 7.99 -3.09
C PHE A 106 -35.05 8.24 -3.86
N GLU A 107 -35.13 9.31 -4.66
CA GLU A 107 -36.24 9.52 -5.59
C GLU A 107 -36.34 8.40 -6.65
N GLN A 108 -35.20 7.84 -7.05
CA GLN A 108 -35.13 6.78 -8.05
C GLN A 108 -35.30 5.37 -7.46
N ARG A 109 -35.09 5.19 -6.15
CA ARG A 109 -35.13 3.88 -5.49
C ARG A 109 -35.84 3.94 -4.13
N PRO A 110 -36.98 3.25 -3.98
CA PRO A 110 -37.67 3.19 -2.71
C PRO A 110 -37.09 2.06 -1.84
N GLU A 111 -36.63 2.47 -0.64
CA GLU A 111 -36.71 1.74 0.63
C GLU A 111 -35.44 1.14 1.27
N THR A 112 -34.37 0.77 0.56
CA THR A 112 -33.14 0.32 1.26
C THR A 112 -31.85 0.61 0.51
N LEU A 113 -30.90 1.27 1.19
CA LEU A 113 -29.52 1.44 0.73
C LEU A 113 -28.73 0.14 0.93
N THR A 114 -28.18 -0.42 -0.15
CA THR A 114 -27.23 -1.54 -0.08
C THR A 114 -25.79 -1.08 -0.31
N VAL A 115 -24.81 -1.91 0.06
CA VAL A 115 -23.38 -1.61 -0.17
C VAL A 115 -23.06 -1.45 -1.66
N ASN A 116 -23.78 -2.15 -2.54
CA ASN A 116 -23.58 -2.01 -3.99
C ASN A 116 -24.01 -0.64 -4.51
N ASP A 117 -24.99 -0.03 -3.84
CA ASP A 117 -25.55 1.26 -4.23
C ASP A 117 -24.64 2.43 -3.87
N LEU A 118 -23.69 2.25 -2.94
CA LEU A 118 -22.69 3.27 -2.61
C LEU A 118 -21.87 3.68 -3.84
N LYS A 119 -21.77 2.83 -4.87
CA LYS A 119 -21.09 3.16 -6.14
C LYS A 119 -21.82 4.23 -6.96
N ASP A 120 -23.11 4.42 -6.70
CA ASP A 120 -23.94 5.41 -7.36
C ASP A 120 -23.88 6.78 -6.64
N LEU A 121 -23.39 6.83 -5.40
CA LEU A 121 -23.18 8.03 -4.58
C LEU A 121 -21.74 8.56 -4.69
N ARG A 122 -21.33 8.90 -5.91
CA ARG A 122 -19.93 9.23 -6.23
C ARG A 122 -19.45 10.52 -5.58
N TYR A 123 -20.31 11.52 -5.50
CA TYR A 123 -19.98 12.81 -4.92
C TYR A 123 -19.80 12.69 -3.40
N LEU A 124 -20.70 11.98 -2.73
CA LEU A 124 -20.56 11.63 -1.32
C LEU A 124 -19.27 10.83 -1.06
N GLU A 125 -18.95 9.84 -1.90
CA GLU A 125 -17.69 9.07 -1.79
C GLU A 125 -16.46 9.99 -1.91
N CYS A 126 -16.49 10.95 -2.85
CA CYS A 126 -15.43 11.95 -2.99
C CYS A 126 -15.27 12.83 -1.75
N VAL A 127 -16.37 13.27 -1.13
CA VAL A 127 -16.35 14.09 0.09
C VAL A 127 -15.76 13.30 1.26
N VAL A 128 -16.16 12.04 1.44
CA VAL A 128 -15.61 11.17 2.50
C VAL A 128 -14.10 10.96 2.29
N LYS A 129 -13.67 10.66 1.06
CA LYS A 129 -12.25 10.53 0.72
C LYS A 129 -11.47 11.81 0.96
N TYR A 130 -12.04 12.96 0.64
CA TYR A 130 -11.41 14.25 0.86
C TYR A 130 -11.29 14.58 2.36
N GLY A 131 -12.31 14.23 3.16
CA GLY A 131 -12.24 14.34 4.62
C GLY A 131 -11.15 13.48 5.26
N GLN A 132 -10.74 12.39 4.61
CA GLN A 132 -9.61 11.57 5.04
C GLN A 132 -8.27 12.11 4.53
N TYR A 133 -8.26 12.89 3.44
CA TYR A 133 -7.04 13.37 2.80
C TYR A 133 -6.37 14.47 3.62
N GLY A 134 -5.23 14.15 4.24
CA GLY A 134 -4.45 15.10 5.04
C GLY A 134 -4.98 15.37 6.46
N HIS A 135 -6.03 14.64 6.86
CA HIS A 135 -6.68 14.79 8.18
C HIS A 135 -6.86 13.45 8.91
N THR A 136 -6.29 12.37 8.37
CA THR A 136 -6.23 11.09 9.05
C THR A 136 -5.12 11.13 10.09
N LEU A 137 -5.35 10.46 11.23
CA LEU A 137 -4.37 10.29 12.32
C LEU A 137 -2.99 9.90 11.76
N ASP A 138 -1.97 10.70 12.06
CA ASP A 138 -0.58 10.35 11.74
C ASP A 138 -0.13 9.23 12.67
N LEU A 139 0.10 8.04 12.11
CA LEU A 139 0.57 6.87 12.85
C LEU A 139 2.10 6.81 12.82
N VAL A 140 2.71 6.91 14.01
CA VAL A 140 4.15 6.70 14.17
C VAL A 140 4.37 5.37 14.89
N ILE A 141 4.77 4.35 14.14
CA ILE A 141 5.24 3.07 14.71
C ILE A 141 6.76 3.09 14.77
N THR A 142 7.31 2.91 15.97
CA THR A 142 8.74 2.80 16.18
C THR A 142 9.09 1.55 16.97
N ARG A 143 10.32 1.05 16.80
CA ARG A 143 10.90 0.04 17.69
C ARG A 143 11.50 0.74 18.92
N GLU A 144 11.55 0.04 20.04
CA GLU A 144 12.11 0.56 21.30
C GLU A 144 13.57 1.01 21.16
N GLU A 145 14.34 0.36 20.28
CA GLU A 145 15.76 0.63 20.07
C GLU A 145 16.05 1.85 19.16
N GLN A 146 15.03 2.47 18.57
CA GLN A 146 15.21 3.54 17.58
C GLN A 146 15.33 4.91 18.24
N THR A 147 16.29 5.72 17.77
CA THR A 147 16.67 6.99 18.40
C THR A 147 16.17 8.24 17.67
N PHE A 148 15.35 8.08 16.62
CA PHE A 148 14.85 9.21 15.82
C PHE A 148 13.73 10.00 16.50
N ILE A 149 13.08 9.44 17.53
CA ILE A 149 12.14 10.18 18.38
C ILE A 149 12.92 10.71 19.59
N LYS A 150 13.03 12.04 19.70
CA LYS A 150 13.69 12.73 20.81
C LYS A 150 12.67 13.59 21.58
N ASN A 151 12.94 13.90 22.84
CA ASN A 151 12.14 14.83 23.66
C ASN A 151 10.63 14.49 23.69
N LEU A 152 10.28 13.23 23.91
CA LEU A 152 8.88 12.81 24.07
C LEU A 152 8.30 13.38 25.36
N LEU A 153 7.30 14.26 25.23
CA LEU A 153 6.57 14.88 26.34
C LEU A 153 5.08 14.60 26.17
N GLY A 154 4.46 14.03 27.21
CA GLY A 154 3.01 13.87 27.28
C GLY A 154 2.39 14.99 28.11
N PHE A 155 1.35 15.60 27.60
CA PHE A 155 0.53 16.59 28.30
C PHE A 155 -0.89 16.05 28.37
N ASP A 156 -1.41 15.92 29.59
CA ASP A 156 -2.80 15.55 29.81
C ASP A 156 -3.68 16.81 29.68
N PRO A 157 -4.55 16.92 28.66
CA PRO A 157 -5.42 18.06 28.51
C PRO A 157 -6.58 18.09 29.52
N ALA A 158 -6.74 17.08 30.37
CA ALA A 158 -7.80 16.87 31.37
C ALA A 158 -9.25 16.81 30.84
N LEU A 159 -9.49 17.29 29.62
CA LEU A 159 -10.78 17.37 28.93
C LEU A 159 -10.99 16.28 27.87
N SER A 160 -9.99 15.41 27.66
CA SER A 160 -9.99 14.35 26.66
C SER A 160 -9.35 13.10 27.23
N ASP A 161 -9.77 11.94 26.77
CA ASP A 161 -9.11 10.65 27.01
C ASP A 161 -7.81 10.47 26.21
N HIS A 162 -7.50 11.42 25.32
CA HIS A 162 -6.24 11.47 24.58
C HIS A 162 -5.19 12.36 25.26
N ILE A 163 -3.96 11.86 25.33
CA ILE A 163 -2.79 12.61 25.79
C ILE A 163 -2.20 13.37 24.60
N MET A 164 -1.94 14.66 24.76
CA MET A 164 -1.18 15.42 23.76
C MET A 164 0.29 15.02 23.84
N ILE A 165 0.83 14.48 22.76
CA ILE A 165 2.23 14.07 22.67
C ILE A 165 3.00 15.12 21.87
N ARG A 166 4.07 15.67 22.46
CA ARG A 166 5.07 16.48 21.77
C ARG A 166 6.36 15.67 21.66
N CYS A 167 6.89 15.52 20.46
CA CYS A 167 8.21 14.93 20.25
C CYS A 167 8.95 15.63 19.11
N ASN A 168 10.26 15.47 19.08
CA ASN A 168 11.13 15.87 17.99
C ASN A 168 11.40 14.64 17.12
N LEU A 169 11.02 14.71 15.85
CA LEU A 169 11.30 13.66 14.87
C LEU A 169 12.57 14.03 14.09
N ASP A 170 13.67 13.36 14.42
CA ASP A 170 14.97 13.56 13.78
C ASP A 170 15.10 12.63 12.57
N PHE A 171 14.38 12.96 11.51
CA PHE A 171 14.52 12.27 10.23
C PHE A 171 15.78 12.80 9.53
N CYS A 172 16.85 12.02 9.52
CA CYS A 172 17.93 12.22 8.56
C CYS A 172 17.36 11.96 7.16
N LYS A 173 17.01 13.03 6.42
CA LYS A 173 16.75 12.91 4.98
C LYS A 173 17.98 12.25 4.37
N PRO A 174 17.86 11.13 3.62
CA PRO A 174 19.02 10.51 3.01
C PRO A 174 19.62 11.50 2.00
N VAL A 175 20.72 12.15 2.40
CA VAL A 175 21.54 12.96 1.49
C VAL A 175 22.57 12.02 0.90
N ALA A 176 22.17 11.29 -0.14
CA ALA A 176 23.11 10.58 -0.98
C ALA A 176 22.92 11.09 -2.40
N GLN A 177 23.67 12.14 -2.73
CA GLN A 177 23.83 12.59 -4.11
C GLN A 177 25.02 11.82 -4.67
N ASP A 178 24.76 10.79 -5.47
CA ASP A 178 25.82 10.26 -6.32
C ASP A 178 25.71 10.90 -7.70
N LEU A 179 26.86 11.22 -8.28
CA LEU A 179 26.96 11.80 -9.61
C LEU A 179 27.10 10.64 -10.60
N LEU A 180 25.96 10.03 -10.96
CA LEU A 180 25.99 8.98 -11.98
C LEU A 180 26.30 9.63 -13.34
N SER A 181 27.45 9.25 -13.89
CA SER A 181 27.82 9.53 -15.28
C SER A 181 27.44 8.35 -16.15
N PHE A 182 26.57 8.57 -17.13
CA PHE A 182 26.17 7.54 -18.08
C PHE A 182 26.04 8.10 -19.50
N ARG A 183 26.09 7.21 -20.49
CA ARG A 183 25.83 7.53 -21.90
C ARG A 183 24.53 6.87 -22.32
N ARG A 184 23.75 7.55 -23.15
CA ARG A 184 22.51 6.99 -23.71
C ARG A 184 22.77 6.16 -24.97
N LEU A 185 23.63 5.15 -24.88
CA LEU A 185 24.07 4.35 -26.03
C LEU A 185 22.91 3.70 -26.81
N ARG A 186 21.82 3.33 -26.13
CA ARG A 186 20.63 2.74 -26.76
C ARG A 186 19.76 3.75 -27.52
N ALA A 187 19.94 5.04 -27.27
CA ALA A 187 19.19 6.11 -27.92
C ALA A 187 19.99 6.77 -29.06
N THR A 188 21.19 6.28 -29.33
CA THR A 188 22.04 6.76 -30.42
C THR A 188 21.49 6.31 -31.76
N ASP A 189 21.52 7.21 -32.74
CA ASP A 189 21.21 6.90 -34.14
C ASP A 189 22.33 6.05 -34.73
N MET A 190 22.04 4.76 -34.95
CA MET A 190 23.02 3.80 -35.44
C MET A 190 23.42 4.05 -36.90
N ASP A 191 22.52 4.57 -37.72
CA ASP A 191 22.78 4.83 -39.14
C ASP A 191 23.76 6.00 -39.29
N LYS A 192 23.53 7.06 -38.51
CA LYS A 192 24.42 8.22 -38.48
C LYS A 192 25.79 7.88 -37.87
N LEU A 193 25.82 7.04 -36.82
CA LEU A 193 27.06 6.55 -36.22
C LEU A 193 27.87 5.73 -37.22
N SER A 194 27.21 4.85 -37.99
CA SER A 194 27.87 4.05 -39.04
C SER A 194 28.47 4.95 -40.12
N SER A 195 27.71 5.94 -40.59
CA SER A 195 28.20 6.92 -41.57
C SER A 195 29.44 7.67 -41.08
N ASP A 196 29.41 8.17 -39.84
CA ASP A 196 30.54 8.92 -39.28
C ASP A 196 31.77 8.04 -39.01
N LEU A 197 31.57 6.73 -38.76
CA LEU A 197 32.67 5.75 -38.65
C LEU A 197 33.31 5.47 -40.01
N GLU A 198 32.51 5.30 -41.06
CA GLU A 198 32.98 5.12 -42.45
C GLU A 198 33.74 6.34 -42.97
N ASP A 199 33.35 7.52 -42.53
CA ASP A 199 34.00 8.78 -42.87
C ASP A 199 35.27 9.07 -42.03
N SER A 200 35.51 8.29 -40.97
CA SER A 200 36.57 8.55 -40.01
C SER A 200 37.99 8.23 -40.53
N ALA A 201 38.98 8.82 -39.87
CA ALA A 201 40.40 8.57 -40.14
C ALA A 201 40.82 7.10 -39.91
N LEU A 202 40.00 6.28 -39.22
CA LEU A 202 40.27 4.85 -39.02
C LEU A 202 40.11 4.04 -40.29
N ILE A 203 39.19 4.45 -41.18
CA ILE A 203 38.88 3.74 -42.42
C ILE A 203 39.52 4.45 -43.63
N ARG A 204 39.60 5.78 -43.61
CA ARG A 204 40.07 6.57 -44.75
C ARG A 204 41.55 6.96 -44.73
N SER A 205 42.26 6.78 -43.62
CA SER A 205 43.69 7.07 -43.54
C SER A 205 44.49 5.79 -43.32
N PRO A 206 45.70 5.66 -43.91
CA PRO A 206 46.56 4.53 -43.62
C PRO A 206 46.92 4.53 -42.13
N LEU A 207 46.75 3.39 -41.47
CA LEU A 207 47.17 3.19 -40.09
C LEU A 207 48.69 3.37 -40.00
N ASN A 208 49.17 4.06 -38.96
CA ASN A 208 50.60 4.20 -38.71
C ASN A 208 51.27 2.82 -38.55
N ASP A 209 52.49 2.66 -39.05
CA ASP A 209 53.26 1.41 -38.96
C ASP A 209 53.68 1.05 -37.51
N ASP A 210 53.62 2.02 -36.59
CA ASP A 210 53.81 1.80 -35.16
C ASP A 210 52.48 1.43 -34.48
N LEU A 211 52.45 0.24 -33.88
CA LEU A 211 51.29 -0.31 -33.18
C LEU A 211 50.79 0.60 -32.07
N SER A 212 51.68 1.27 -31.33
CA SER A 212 51.29 2.14 -30.22
C SER A 212 50.50 3.35 -30.73
N LEU A 213 51.02 4.00 -31.77
CA LEU A 213 50.34 5.13 -32.43
C LEU A 213 49.04 4.71 -33.12
N ALA A 214 48.96 3.51 -33.68
CA ALA A 214 47.73 2.99 -34.26
C ALA A 214 46.63 2.75 -33.20
N ILE A 215 47.00 2.24 -32.02
CA ILE A 215 46.08 2.06 -30.89
C ILE A 215 45.59 3.41 -30.36
N ASP A 216 46.48 4.39 -30.23
CA ASP A 216 46.11 5.74 -29.79
C ASP A 216 45.17 6.42 -30.78
N GLN A 217 45.43 6.27 -32.08
CA GLN A 217 44.54 6.76 -33.14
C GLN A 217 43.17 6.09 -33.09
N PHE A 218 43.12 4.78 -32.87
CA PHE A 218 41.88 4.01 -32.69
C PHE A 218 41.05 4.51 -31.50
N ASN A 219 41.66 4.55 -30.31
CA ASN A 219 40.97 4.94 -29.09
C ASN A 219 40.51 6.40 -29.13
N SER A 220 41.35 7.32 -29.59
CA SER A 220 41.01 8.75 -29.66
C SER A 220 39.89 9.03 -30.67
N THR A 221 39.94 8.40 -31.85
CA THR A 221 38.91 8.59 -32.88
C THR A 221 37.57 8.01 -32.44
N LEU A 222 37.55 6.78 -31.89
CA LEU A 222 36.32 6.19 -31.37
C LEU A 222 35.75 6.96 -30.19
N GLN A 223 36.60 7.41 -29.27
CA GLN A 223 36.15 8.22 -28.14
C GLN A 223 35.49 9.51 -28.62
N SER A 224 36.10 10.21 -29.60
CA SER A 224 35.55 11.44 -30.16
C SER A 224 34.19 11.21 -30.85
N ILE A 225 34.07 10.15 -31.66
CA ILE A 225 32.82 9.82 -32.34
C ILE A 225 31.72 9.47 -31.32
N ILE A 226 32.04 8.64 -30.34
CA ILE A 226 31.08 8.25 -29.28
C ILE A 226 30.71 9.46 -28.40
N ASP A 227 31.64 10.40 -28.14
CA ASP A 227 31.37 11.63 -27.42
C ASP A 227 30.38 12.54 -28.15
N ASN A 228 30.47 12.62 -29.47
CA ASN A 228 29.54 13.39 -30.30
C ASN A 228 28.14 12.77 -30.34
N HIS A 229 28.06 11.45 -30.48
CA HIS A 229 26.79 10.72 -30.66
C HIS A 229 26.08 10.40 -29.34
N ALA A 230 26.84 10.12 -28.30
CA ALA A 230 26.34 9.73 -26.99
C ALA A 230 27.14 10.46 -25.89
N PRO A 231 26.95 11.78 -25.74
CA PRO A 231 27.67 12.57 -24.75
C PRO A 231 27.41 12.07 -23.33
N ILE A 232 28.40 12.22 -22.45
CA ILE A 232 28.28 11.85 -21.04
C ILE A 232 27.24 12.75 -20.38
N VAL A 233 26.16 12.15 -19.89
CA VAL A 233 25.14 12.84 -19.09
C VAL A 233 25.44 12.58 -17.62
N ARG A 234 25.47 13.66 -16.84
CA ARG A 234 25.56 13.61 -15.38
C ARG A 234 24.17 13.76 -14.80
N ARG A 235 23.76 12.84 -13.93
CA ARG A 235 22.49 12.93 -13.21
C ARG A 235 22.73 12.74 -11.73
N SER A 236 22.27 13.69 -10.93
CA SER A 236 22.16 13.50 -9.49
C SER A 236 21.08 12.46 -9.22
N VAL A 237 21.46 11.36 -8.60
CA VAL A 237 20.51 10.34 -8.15
C VAL A 237 20.54 10.29 -6.63
N THR A 238 19.35 10.38 -6.03
CA THR A 238 19.17 10.12 -4.61
C THR A 238 19.30 8.63 -4.39
N LEU A 239 20.41 8.18 -3.81
CA LEU A 239 20.53 6.80 -3.36
C LEU A 239 19.72 6.67 -2.06
N CYS A 240 18.57 6.00 -2.15
CA CYS A 240 17.86 5.59 -0.95
C CYS A 240 18.68 4.46 -0.31
N PRO A 241 19.12 4.59 0.96
CA PRO A 241 19.79 3.50 1.64
C PRO A 241 18.88 2.26 1.66
N TYR A 242 19.51 1.09 1.71
CA TYR A 242 18.81 -0.19 1.84
C TYR A 242 17.84 -0.13 3.02
N ALA A 243 16.54 -0.32 2.76
CA ALA A 243 15.52 -0.38 3.79
C ALA A 243 15.65 -1.72 4.53
N PRO A 244 16.11 -1.76 5.80
CA PRO A 244 16.37 -3.02 6.49
C PRO A 244 15.11 -3.87 6.66
N TRP A 245 13.95 -3.22 6.73
CA TRP A 245 12.63 -3.84 6.83
C TRP A 245 12.07 -4.30 5.47
N PHE A 246 12.77 -4.07 4.36
CA PHE A 246 12.35 -4.51 3.03
C PHE A 246 13.42 -5.38 2.37
N PRO A 247 13.67 -6.58 2.93
CA PRO A 247 14.64 -7.51 2.37
C PRO A 247 14.23 -8.01 0.99
N ASP A 248 15.21 -8.54 0.26
CA ASP A 248 14.99 -9.05 -1.10
C ASP A 248 13.95 -10.18 -1.15
N GLU A 249 13.78 -10.92 -0.05
CA GLU A 249 12.71 -11.90 0.17
C GLU A 249 11.32 -11.28 -0.02
N ILE A 250 11.06 -10.11 0.57
CA ILE A 250 9.79 -9.39 0.42
C ILE A 250 9.63 -8.90 -1.03
N LYS A 251 10.71 -8.49 -1.69
CA LYS A 251 10.67 -8.11 -3.11
C LYS A 251 10.28 -9.28 -4.00
N VAL A 252 10.84 -10.47 -3.75
CA VAL A 252 10.52 -11.70 -4.47
C VAL A 252 9.06 -12.09 -4.20
N ALA A 253 8.63 -12.15 -2.94
CA ALA A 253 7.26 -12.45 -2.57
C ALA A 253 6.24 -11.50 -3.21
N ASN A 254 6.56 -10.20 -3.29
CA ASN A 254 5.70 -9.22 -3.96
C ASN A 254 5.65 -9.42 -5.49
N ARG A 255 6.73 -9.87 -6.12
CA ARG A 255 6.74 -10.24 -7.55
C ARG A 255 5.92 -11.51 -7.81
N GLU A 256 5.99 -12.48 -6.91
CA GLU A 256 5.20 -13.71 -6.98
C GLU A 256 3.70 -13.45 -6.80
N LYS A 257 3.32 -12.61 -5.82
CA LYS A 257 1.95 -12.10 -5.66
C LYS A 257 1.43 -11.42 -6.92
N LYS A 258 2.23 -10.54 -7.54
CA LYS A 258 1.87 -9.84 -8.79
C LYS A 258 1.74 -10.76 -9.99
N THR A 259 2.42 -11.92 -9.99
CA THR A 259 2.34 -12.91 -11.07
C THR A 259 1.26 -13.97 -10.81
N GLY A 260 0.41 -13.77 -9.79
CA GLY A 260 -0.70 -14.68 -9.47
C GLY A 260 -0.26 -16.03 -8.92
N LYS A 261 1.03 -16.18 -8.58
CA LYS A 261 1.60 -17.37 -7.99
C LYS A 261 1.64 -17.17 -6.48
N THR A 262 0.54 -17.40 -5.79
CA THR A 262 0.58 -17.48 -4.32
C THR A 262 -0.10 -18.76 -3.85
N MET A 263 0.77 -19.73 -3.58
CA MET A 263 0.77 -20.62 -2.41
C MET A 263 -0.54 -21.34 -2.05
N ALA A 264 -0.73 -22.49 -2.69
CA ALA A 264 -1.20 -23.67 -1.98
C ALA A 264 0.01 -24.27 -1.22
N ARG A 265 0.08 -24.04 0.10
CA ARG A 265 0.94 -24.66 1.14
C ARG A 265 0.92 -23.71 2.34
N ALA A 266 0.68 -24.11 3.59
CA ALA A 266 0.68 -25.42 4.24
C ALA A 266 -0.67 -25.68 4.93
#